data_AF-A0A085ET77-F1
#
_entry.id   AF-A0A085ET77-F1
#
_cell.length_a   1.000
_cell.length_b   1.000
_cell.length_c   1.000
_cell.angle_alpha   90.00
_cell.angle_beta   90.00
_cell.angle_gamma   90.00
#
_symmetry.space_group_name_H-M   'P 1'
#
loop_
_entity.id
_entity.type
_entity.pdbx_description
1 polymer ?
#
loop_
_entity_poly.entity_id
_entity_poly.type
_entity_poly.pdbx_seq_one_letter_code
_entity_poly.pdbx_strand_id
1 'polypeptide(L)'
;MGSHGRDAEHPIPRYHPRMLRHILIIALALLICLTPALAKPIRLMVEFAKVVTDPLSGFDNLQIELTPAGQQAIAEFTTEHVGKTVDVSIDGKIINSPMIQSPILGTSIMLSGPYSVHELQVMANRLTDKTSTVEVDLAKKQR
;
A
#
# COMPACT_ATOMS: atom_id res chain seq x y z
N MET A 1 -20.13 53.47 62.87
CA MET A 1 -20.33 52.00 62.93
C MET A 1 -21.23 51.62 61.75
N GLY A 2 -20.72 50.82 60.78
CA GLY A 2 -21.44 50.09 59.69
C GLY A 2 -22.27 50.93 58.70
N SER A 3 -21.97 51.07 57.39
CA SER A 3 -21.87 50.07 56.29
C SER A 3 -23.17 49.28 56.11
N HIS A 4 -23.94 49.41 55.02
CA HIS A 4 -23.90 48.70 53.72
C HIS A 4 -25.29 49.00 53.10
N GLY A 5 -25.60 48.98 51.82
CA GLY A 5 -24.98 48.48 50.59
C GLY A 5 -26.11 48.57 49.54
N ARG A 6 -25.78 48.95 48.31
CA ARG A 6 -26.74 49.20 47.22
C ARG A 6 -27.13 47.88 46.57
N ASP A 7 -28.41 47.56 46.54
CA ASP A 7 -28.96 46.46 45.75
C ASP A 7 -29.15 46.92 44.30
N ALA A 8 -28.28 46.46 43.40
CA ALA A 8 -28.40 46.66 41.96
C ALA A 8 -28.88 45.36 41.31
N GLU A 9 -30.13 45.36 40.85
CA GLU A 9 -30.71 44.32 40.02
C GLU A 9 -29.86 44.10 38.74
N HIS A 10 -29.47 42.85 38.46
CA HIS A 10 -28.81 42.45 37.22
C HIS A 10 -29.83 41.75 36.29
N PRO A 11 -30.00 42.18 35.03
CA PRO A 11 -30.84 41.47 34.08
C PRO A 11 -30.11 40.25 33.51
N ILE A 12 -30.78 39.09 33.55
CA ILE A 12 -30.30 37.83 32.94
C ILE A 12 -30.50 37.85 31.41
N PRO A 13 -29.48 37.50 30.61
CA PRO A 13 -29.58 37.53 29.15
C PRO A 13 -30.36 36.32 28.61
N ARG A 14 -31.32 36.57 27.72
CA ARG A 14 -32.05 35.53 26.97
C ARG A 14 -31.23 35.08 25.75
N TYR A 15 -30.92 33.78 25.71
CA TYR A 15 -30.21 33.14 24.60
C TYR A 15 -31.21 32.64 23.53
N HIS A 16 -31.04 33.02 22.25
CA HIS A 16 -31.90 32.58 21.13
C HIS A 16 -31.20 31.53 20.23
N PRO A 17 -31.82 30.37 19.91
CA PRO A 17 -31.14 29.17 19.41
C PRO A 17 -31.06 29.03 17.87
N ARG A 18 -31.15 30.11 17.08
CA ARG A 18 -31.25 29.98 15.61
C ARG A 18 -29.93 29.71 14.88
N MET A 19 -28.78 29.95 15.49
CA MET A 19 -27.47 29.77 14.84
C MET A 19 -26.88 28.35 14.93
N LEU A 20 -27.45 27.47 15.76
CA LEU A 20 -26.87 26.14 16.01
C LEU A 20 -27.11 25.14 14.86
N ARG A 21 -28.13 25.38 14.02
CA ARG A 21 -28.56 24.45 12.97
C ARG A 21 -27.63 24.41 11.75
N HIS A 22 -26.81 25.45 11.52
CA HIS A 22 -25.96 25.53 10.32
C HIS A 22 -24.53 25.02 10.56
N ILE A 23 -24.07 25.06 11.82
CA ILE A 23 -22.75 24.57 12.22
C ILE A 23 -22.66 23.04 12.08
N LEU A 24 -23.78 22.32 12.27
CA LEU A 24 -23.83 20.86 12.21
C LEU A 24 -23.67 20.29 10.78
N ILE A 25 -24.08 21.03 9.74
CA ILE A 25 -24.05 20.54 8.35
C ILE A 25 -22.64 20.68 7.74
N ILE A 26 -21.89 21.72 8.11
CA ILE A 26 -20.52 21.93 7.64
C ILE A 26 -19.55 20.91 8.29
N ALA A 27 -19.80 20.54 9.56
CA ALA A 27 -18.99 19.55 10.26
C ALA A 27 -19.17 18.12 9.69
N LEU A 28 -20.35 17.78 9.17
CA LEU A 28 -20.61 16.46 8.57
C LEU A 28 -20.03 16.32 7.16
N ALA A 29 -19.94 17.42 6.39
CA ALA A 29 -19.34 17.43 5.06
C ALA A 29 -17.80 17.29 5.08
N LEU A 30 -17.14 17.74 6.14
CA LEU A 30 -15.70 17.56 6.35
C LEU A 30 -15.31 16.13 6.76
N LEU A 31 -16.29 15.30 7.16
CA LEU A 31 -16.05 13.91 7.58
C LEU A 31 -15.92 12.93 6.40
N ILE A 32 -16.21 13.35 5.16
CA ILE A 32 -16.24 12.45 3.98
C ILE A 32 -14.88 12.35 3.28
N CYS A 33 -13.90 13.19 3.59
CA CYS A 33 -12.64 13.24 2.80
C CYS A 33 -11.51 12.33 3.32
N LEU A 34 -11.70 11.61 4.43
CA LEU A 34 -10.65 10.74 4.97
C LEU A 34 -10.79 9.31 4.45
N THR A 35 -10.89 9.12 3.14
CA THR A 35 -10.47 7.84 2.57
C THR A 35 -8.96 7.76 2.76
N PRO A 36 -8.41 6.87 3.61
CA PRO A 36 -6.99 6.61 3.52
C PRO A 36 -6.76 6.12 2.08
N ALA A 37 -5.89 6.81 1.35
CA ALA A 37 -5.31 6.24 0.15
C ALA A 37 -4.48 5.02 0.63
N LEU A 38 -5.14 3.88 0.81
CA LEU A 38 -4.44 2.61 0.66
C LEU A 38 -3.94 2.66 -0.78
N ALA A 39 -2.64 2.89 -0.96
CA ALA A 39 -2.01 2.66 -2.25
C ALA A 39 -2.49 1.28 -2.69
N LYS A 40 -3.20 1.22 -3.82
CA LYS A 40 -3.72 -0.06 -4.31
C LYS A 40 -2.51 -0.90 -4.72
N PRO A 41 -2.51 -2.21 -4.44
CA PRO A 41 -1.45 -3.09 -4.90
C PRO A 41 -1.32 -2.95 -6.42
N ILE A 42 -0.09 -2.80 -6.89
CA ILE A 42 0.18 -2.82 -8.33
C ILE A 42 0.21 -4.26 -8.79
N ARG A 43 -0.39 -4.53 -9.95
CA ARG A 43 -0.34 -5.84 -10.60
C ARG A 43 0.80 -5.84 -11.60
N LEU A 44 1.71 -6.79 -11.48
CA LEU A 44 2.80 -6.93 -12.43
C LEU A 44 2.32 -7.72 -13.64
N MET A 45 2.41 -7.08 -14.80
CA MET A 45 2.08 -7.71 -16.08
C MET A 45 3.27 -8.55 -16.53
N VAL A 46 3.14 -9.86 -16.36
CA VAL A 46 4.16 -10.86 -16.70
C VAL A 46 4.05 -11.28 -18.17
N GLU A 47 5.18 -11.30 -18.86
CA GLU A 47 5.30 -11.85 -20.22
C GLU A 47 5.49 -13.37 -20.15
N PHE A 48 6.48 -13.83 -19.39
CA PHE A 48 6.70 -15.24 -19.04
C PHE A 48 7.50 -15.34 -17.75
N ALA A 49 7.56 -16.54 -17.18
CA ALA A 49 8.44 -16.83 -16.05
C ALA A 49 9.18 -18.16 -16.28
N LYS A 50 10.41 -18.26 -15.78
CA LYS A 50 11.25 -19.45 -15.92
C LYS A 50 12.13 -19.66 -14.70
N VAL A 51 12.43 -20.92 -14.42
CA VAL A 51 13.43 -21.28 -13.40
C VAL A 51 14.81 -21.04 -13.97
N VAL A 52 15.68 -20.39 -13.19
CA VAL A 52 17.08 -20.16 -13.52
C VAL A 52 17.95 -20.58 -12.36
N THR A 53 18.99 -21.37 -12.64
CA THR A 53 19.98 -21.78 -11.65
C THR A 53 21.07 -20.72 -11.60
N ASP A 54 21.33 -20.18 -10.42
CA ASP A 54 22.48 -19.30 -10.20
C ASP A 54 23.77 -20.14 -10.27
N PRO A 55 24.70 -19.86 -11.20
CA PRO A 55 25.92 -20.64 -11.37
C PRO A 55 26.90 -20.52 -10.19
N LEU A 56 26.79 -19.47 -9.37
CA LEU A 56 27.68 -19.26 -8.23
C LEU A 56 27.21 -20.01 -6.99
N SER A 57 25.91 -19.95 -6.70
CA SER A 57 25.34 -20.56 -5.50
C SER A 57 24.77 -21.95 -5.73
N GLY A 58 24.45 -22.30 -6.99
CA GLY A 58 23.74 -23.51 -7.35
C GLY A 58 22.25 -23.49 -6.97
N PHE A 59 21.74 -22.37 -6.44
CA PHE A 59 20.33 -22.25 -6.08
C PHE A 59 19.48 -21.91 -7.29
N ASP A 60 18.33 -22.58 -7.37
CA ASP A 60 17.31 -22.25 -8.35
C ASP A 60 16.49 -21.03 -7.88
N ASN A 61 16.23 -20.14 -8.83
CA ASN A 61 15.44 -18.94 -8.65
C ASN A 61 14.38 -18.87 -9.74
N LEU A 62 13.30 -18.13 -9.49
CA LEU A 62 12.30 -17.85 -10.50
C LEU A 62 12.57 -16.47 -11.11
N GLN A 63 12.95 -16.44 -12.38
CA GLN A 63 13.02 -15.22 -13.17
C GLN A 63 11.65 -14.93 -13.78
N ILE A 64 11.11 -13.74 -13.50
CA ILE A 64 9.82 -13.27 -14.01
C ILE A 64 10.11 -12.15 -15.00
N GLU A 65 9.84 -12.38 -16.28
CA GLU A 65 9.95 -11.37 -17.34
C GLU A 65 8.68 -10.53 -17.38
N LEU A 66 8.82 -9.21 -17.42
CA LEU A 66 7.71 -8.28 -17.43
C LEU A 66 7.44 -7.78 -18.85
N THR A 67 6.16 -7.60 -19.17
CA THR A 67 5.75 -6.84 -20.35
C THR A 67 6.24 -5.38 -20.25
N PRO A 68 6.33 -4.61 -21.36
CA PRO A 68 6.71 -3.19 -21.29
C PRO A 68 5.85 -2.36 -20.32
N ALA A 69 4.54 -2.61 -20.27
CA ALA A 69 3.64 -1.96 -19.33
C ALA A 69 3.93 -2.37 -17.87
N GLY A 70 4.28 -3.63 -17.63
CA GLY A 70 4.70 -4.12 -16.31
C GLY A 70 6.01 -3.50 -15.84
N GLN A 71 6.98 -3.33 -16.75
CA GLN A 71 8.26 -2.67 -16.48
C GLN A 71 8.05 -1.21 -16.07
N GLN A 72 7.22 -0.48 -16.81
CA GLN A 72 6.88 0.90 -16.47
C GLN A 72 6.20 0.99 -15.09
N ALA A 73 5.22 0.13 -14.82
CA ALA A 73 4.48 0.13 -13.56
C ALA A 73 5.39 -0.14 -12.35
N ILE A 74 6.29 -1.14 -12.42
CA ILE A 74 7.22 -1.42 -11.32
C ILE A 74 8.29 -0.32 -11.18
N ALA A 75 8.74 0.27 -12.29
CA ALA A 75 9.71 1.37 -12.27
C ALA A 75 9.14 2.61 -11.58
N GLU A 76 7.94 3.03 -11.94
CA GLU A 76 7.23 4.15 -11.33
C GLU A 76 7.00 3.88 -9.83
N PHE A 77 6.44 2.72 -9.51
CA PHE A 77 6.16 2.34 -8.12
C PHE A 77 7.43 2.30 -7.26
N THR A 78 8.51 1.67 -7.73
CA THR A 78 9.74 1.59 -6.95
C THR A 78 10.48 2.91 -6.84
N THR A 79 10.36 3.80 -7.83
CA THR A 79 10.91 5.16 -7.77
C THR A 79 10.25 5.98 -6.65
N GLU A 80 8.94 5.88 -6.51
CA GLU A 80 8.19 6.61 -5.48
C GLU A 80 8.40 6.04 -4.06
N HIS A 81 8.78 4.77 -3.95
CA HIS A 81 8.78 4.02 -2.69
C HIS A 81 10.17 3.50 -2.27
N VAL A 82 11.26 4.11 -2.76
CA VAL A 82 12.62 3.79 -2.28
C VAL A 82 12.71 3.93 -0.76
N GLY A 83 13.35 2.94 -0.11
CA GLY A 83 13.50 2.84 1.33
C GLY A 83 12.26 2.31 2.06
N LYS A 84 11.21 1.91 1.35
CA LYS A 84 10.01 1.28 1.94
C LYS A 84 10.06 -0.25 1.81
N THR A 85 9.49 -0.93 2.78
CA THR A 85 9.22 -2.37 2.69
C THR A 85 7.95 -2.58 1.88
N VAL A 86 7.99 -3.54 0.97
CA VAL A 86 6.85 -3.93 0.13
C VAL A 86 6.57 -5.41 0.31
N ASP A 87 5.32 -5.78 0.25
CA ASP A 87 4.89 -7.18 0.17
C ASP A 87 4.77 -7.56 -1.29
N VAL A 88 5.51 -8.60 -1.70
CA VAL A 88 5.28 -9.25 -2.99
C VAL A 88 4.42 -10.47 -2.73
N SER A 89 3.38 -10.63 -3.53
CA SER A 89 2.44 -11.73 -3.40
C SER A 89 2.18 -12.40 -4.75
N ILE A 90 1.91 -13.71 -4.70
CA ILE A 90 1.37 -14.48 -5.82
C ILE A 90 0.00 -14.99 -5.40
N ASP A 91 -1.03 -14.67 -6.20
CA ASP A 91 -2.42 -15.04 -5.93
C ASP A 91 -2.89 -14.61 -4.52
N GLY A 92 -2.45 -13.43 -4.08
CA GLY A 92 -2.78 -12.85 -2.77
C GLY A 92 -2.04 -13.47 -1.59
N LYS A 93 -1.19 -14.49 -1.80
CA LYS A 93 -0.30 -15.02 -0.76
C LYS A 93 1.03 -14.27 -0.80
N ILE A 94 1.37 -13.58 0.30
CA ILE A 94 2.68 -12.93 0.45
C ILE A 94 3.77 -13.99 0.42
N ILE A 95 4.72 -13.82 -0.50
CA ILE A 95 5.86 -14.73 -0.70
C ILE A 95 7.15 -14.16 -0.12
N ASN A 96 7.33 -12.84 -0.14
CA ASN A 96 8.41 -12.14 0.54
C ASN A 96 8.03 -10.67 0.80
N SER A 97 8.79 -10.03 1.68
CA SER A 97 8.60 -8.62 2.06
C SER A 97 9.91 -7.83 1.98
N PRO A 98 10.50 -7.62 0.80
CA PRO A 98 11.79 -6.94 0.65
C PRO A 98 11.66 -5.42 0.90
N MET A 99 12.80 -4.78 1.21
CA MET A 99 12.91 -3.32 1.17
C MET A 99 13.33 -2.88 -0.24
N ILE A 100 12.64 -1.89 -0.80
CA ILE A 100 13.05 -1.26 -2.06
C ILE A 100 14.34 -0.47 -1.80
N GLN A 101 15.44 -0.91 -2.38
CA GLN A 101 16.74 -0.25 -2.21
C GLN A 101 16.99 0.81 -3.30
N SER A 102 16.45 0.58 -4.50
CA SER A 102 16.58 1.46 -5.66
C SER A 102 15.40 1.25 -6.62
N PRO A 103 15.17 2.18 -7.56
CA PRO A 103 14.24 1.95 -8.66
C PRO A 103 14.58 0.67 -9.44
N ILE A 104 13.55 -0.09 -9.81
CA ILE A 104 13.67 -1.28 -10.65
C ILE A 104 13.35 -0.89 -12.08
N LEU A 105 14.40 -0.72 -12.89
CA LEU A 105 14.30 -0.31 -14.30
C LEU A 105 14.56 -1.47 -15.28
N GLY A 106 14.75 -2.68 -14.76
CA GLY A 106 15.03 -3.88 -15.56
C GLY A 106 13.79 -4.51 -16.17
N THR A 107 14.02 -5.46 -17.09
CA THR A 107 12.94 -6.18 -17.77
C THR A 107 12.40 -7.37 -16.97
N SER A 108 13.14 -7.82 -15.96
CA SER A 108 12.77 -8.97 -15.12
C SER A 108 13.04 -8.73 -13.65
N ILE A 109 12.35 -9.52 -12.83
CA ILE A 109 12.51 -9.60 -11.38
C ILE A 109 12.92 -11.02 -11.01
N MET A 110 13.81 -11.15 -10.03
CA MET A 110 14.21 -12.43 -9.48
C MET A 110 13.45 -12.70 -8.19
N LEU A 111 12.80 -13.86 -8.12
CA LEU A 111 12.26 -14.41 -6.89
C LEU A 111 13.21 -15.49 -6.37
N SER A 112 13.83 -15.19 -5.24
CA SER A 112 14.72 -16.08 -4.49
C SER A 112 14.05 -16.50 -3.18
N GLY A 113 14.36 -17.70 -2.69
CA GLY A 113 13.83 -18.20 -1.42
C GLY A 113 13.99 -19.70 -1.26
N PRO A 114 13.49 -20.27 -0.14
CA PRO A 114 13.59 -21.69 0.17
C PRO A 114 12.54 -22.52 -0.59
N TYR A 115 12.52 -22.40 -1.91
CA TYR A 115 11.59 -23.12 -2.79
C TYR A 115 12.29 -24.32 -3.42
N SER A 116 11.56 -25.44 -3.53
CA SER A 116 12.02 -26.55 -4.37
C SER A 116 11.92 -26.18 -5.85
N VAL A 117 12.75 -26.81 -6.68
CA VAL A 117 12.72 -26.66 -8.15
C VAL A 117 11.33 -26.94 -8.71
N HIS A 118 10.64 -27.94 -8.14
CA HIS A 118 9.28 -28.29 -8.55
C HIS A 118 8.28 -27.16 -8.26
N GLU A 119 8.35 -26.55 -7.08
CA GLU A 119 7.50 -25.40 -6.74
C GLU A 119 7.77 -24.22 -7.66
N LEU A 120 9.05 -23.91 -7.94
CA LEU A 120 9.42 -22.85 -8.85
C LEU A 120 8.89 -23.11 -10.27
N GLN A 121 8.95 -24.36 -10.74
CA GLN A 121 8.43 -24.73 -12.06
C GLN A 121 6.90 -24.60 -12.13
N VAL A 122 6.18 -24.98 -11.08
CA VAL A 122 4.73 -24.78 -11.00
C VAL A 122 4.39 -23.30 -11.03
N MET A 123 5.10 -22.46 -10.29
CA MET A 123 4.93 -21.00 -10.33
C MET A 123 5.23 -20.44 -11.72
N ALA A 124 6.33 -20.87 -12.35
CA ALA A 124 6.72 -20.44 -13.70
C ALA A 124 5.64 -20.70 -14.74
N ASN A 125 5.09 -21.92 -14.75
CA ASN A 125 4.04 -22.31 -15.68
C ASN A 125 2.78 -21.47 -15.44
N ARG A 126 2.33 -21.34 -14.18
CA ARG A 126 1.10 -20.61 -13.86
C ARG A 126 1.18 -19.12 -14.23
N LEU A 127 2.34 -18.49 -14.01
CA LEU A 127 2.58 -17.10 -14.40
C LEU A 127 2.65 -16.93 -15.92
N THR A 128 3.33 -17.83 -16.62
CA THR A 128 3.42 -17.81 -18.10
C THR A 128 2.05 -18.01 -18.74
N ASP A 129 1.24 -18.92 -18.20
CA ASP A 129 -0.13 -19.19 -18.65
C ASP A 129 -1.12 -18.12 -18.19
N LYS A 130 -0.66 -17.10 -17.45
CA LYS A 130 -1.47 -15.98 -16.91
C LYS A 130 -2.61 -16.44 -16.00
N THR A 131 -2.45 -17.61 -15.37
CA THR A 131 -3.39 -18.17 -14.39
C THR A 131 -3.07 -17.76 -12.96
N SER A 132 -1.86 -17.24 -12.72
CA SER A 132 -1.45 -16.61 -11.48
C SER A 132 -1.10 -15.14 -11.70
N THR A 133 -1.32 -14.32 -10.67
CA THR A 133 -1.00 -12.88 -10.68
C THR A 133 0.05 -12.55 -9.64
N VAL A 134 1.04 -11.74 -10.02
CA VAL A 134 2.01 -11.16 -9.09
C VAL A 134 1.54 -9.75 -8.71
N GLU A 135 1.44 -9.48 -7.42
CA GLU A 135 1.08 -8.16 -6.90
C GLU A 135 2.16 -7.63 -5.96
N VAL A 136 2.40 -6.33 -6.01
CA VAL A 136 3.31 -5.63 -5.09
C VAL A 136 2.53 -4.55 -4.36
N ASP A 137 2.59 -4.56 -3.04
CA ASP A 137 1.94 -3.57 -2.17
C ASP A 137 2.94 -3.01 -1.15
N LEU A 138 2.68 -1.83 -0.61
CA LEU A 138 3.41 -1.36 0.56
C LEU A 138 3.11 -2.26 1.74
N ALA A 139 4.17 -2.77 2.37
CA ALA A 139 4.01 -3.67 3.51
C ALA A 139 3.26 -2.94 4.63
N LYS A 140 2.17 -3.54 5.08
CA LYS A 140 1.46 -3.02 6.25
C LYS A 140 2.38 -3.25 7.44
N LYS A 141 2.73 -2.16 8.14
CA LYS A 141 3.50 -2.26 9.38
C LYS A 141 2.76 -3.23 10.31
N GLN A 142 3.34 -4.42 10.50
CA GLN A 142 2.82 -5.39 11.46
C GLN A 142 2.89 -4.72 12.82
N ARG A 143 1.72 -4.41 13.39
CA ARG A 143 1.57 -3.85 14.73
C ARG A 143 1.45 -4.96 15.74
#